data_AF-A0A1D2XE10-F1
#
_entry.id   AF-A0A1D2XE10-F1
#
_cell.length_a   1.000
_cell.length_b   1.000
_cell.length_c   1.000
_cell.angle_alpha   90.00
_cell.angle_beta   90.00
_cell.angle_gamma   90.00
#
_symmetry.space_group_name_H-M   'P 1'
#
loop_
_entity.id
_entity.type
_entity.pdbx_description
1 polymer ?
#
loop_
_entity_poly.entity_id
_entity_poly.type
_entity_poly.pdbx_seq_one_letter_code
_entity_poly.pdbx_strand_id
1 'polypeptide(L)'
;MTFTWIDWLIAGTVLISALISLKRGFFKEVLSLVTWVAAVFVAWTFGGALAVQFTEYFDTPSIRMAVACGVLFVATLMVGGLVNRIVGELVQATGLSGTDRVLGMAFGGLRGCVLVVVLVGLMTFAPLEQDSAWQNSVLLPHFLILADWSKETVMQIVGPLLQS
;
A
#
# COMPACT_ATOMS: atom_id res chain seq x y z
N MET A 1 -16.42 21.54 -19.91
CA MET A 1 -15.75 20.64 -18.96
C MET A 1 -15.99 19.20 -19.44
N THR A 2 -15.10 18.65 -20.25
CA THR A 2 -15.18 17.25 -20.71
C THR A 2 -14.25 16.40 -19.85
N PHE A 3 -14.79 15.37 -19.20
CA PHE A 3 -13.98 14.40 -18.45
C PHE A 3 -12.99 13.70 -19.40
N THR A 4 -11.71 13.74 -19.05
CA THR A 4 -10.63 13.10 -19.80
C THR A 4 -10.49 11.64 -19.38
N TRP A 5 -9.71 10.85 -20.13
CA TRP A 5 -9.41 9.48 -19.75
C TRP A 5 -8.64 9.40 -18.41
N ILE A 6 -7.87 10.44 -18.06
CA ILE A 6 -7.18 10.55 -16.77
C ILE A 6 -8.20 10.67 -15.63
N ASP A 7 -9.23 11.48 -15.80
CA ASP A 7 -10.28 11.61 -14.79
C ASP A 7 -11.03 10.29 -14.57
N TRP A 8 -11.30 9.54 -15.65
CA TRP A 8 -11.89 8.20 -15.56
C TRP A 8 -10.97 7.19 -14.88
N LEU A 9 -9.65 7.29 -15.10
CA LEU A 9 -8.67 6.46 -14.41
C LEU A 9 -8.63 6.76 -12.91
N ILE A 10 -8.64 8.05 -12.54
CA ILE A 10 -8.68 8.51 -11.15
C ILE A 10 -9.96 8.01 -10.47
N ALA A 11 -11.12 8.34 -11.05
CA ALA A 11 -12.41 7.95 -10.52
C ALA A 11 -12.56 6.42 -10.45
N GLY A 12 -12.13 5.71 -11.49
CA GLY A 12 -12.14 4.25 -11.54
C GLY A 12 -11.28 3.62 -10.44
N THR A 13 -10.07 4.14 -10.21
CA THR A 13 -9.18 3.63 -9.16
C THR A 13 -9.78 3.80 -7.77
N VAL A 14 -10.29 4.99 -7.47
CA VAL A 14 -10.95 5.27 -6.17
C VAL A 14 -12.20 4.41 -6.00
N LEU A 15 -13.03 4.31 -7.04
CA LEU A 15 -14.26 3.52 -7.00
C LEU A 15 -13.97 2.02 -6.81
N ILE A 16 -13.03 1.46 -7.57
CA ILE A 16 -12.63 0.05 -7.44
C ILE A 16 -12.10 -0.22 -6.03
N SER A 17 -11.22 0.65 -5.51
CA SER A 17 -10.68 0.52 -4.15
C SER A 17 -11.78 0.57 -3.09
N ALA A 18 -12.74 1.50 -3.22
CA ALA A 18 -13.89 1.61 -2.34
C ALA A 18 -14.81 0.37 -2.41
N LEU A 19 -15.08 -0.15 -3.61
CA LEU A 19 -15.93 -1.34 -3.81
C LEU A 19 -15.28 -2.63 -3.29
N ILE A 20 -13.96 -2.80 -3.48
CA ILE A 20 -13.21 -3.92 -2.91
C ILE A 20 -13.28 -3.86 -1.38
N SER A 21 -13.11 -2.67 -0.82
CA SER A 21 -13.12 -2.48 0.64
C SER A 21 -14.51 -2.61 1.24
N LEU A 22 -15.57 -2.26 0.50
CA LEU A 22 -16.95 -2.55 0.88
C LEU A 22 -17.21 -4.07 1.00
N LYS A 23 -16.62 -4.88 0.11
CA LYS A 23 -16.76 -6.35 0.18
C LYS A 23 -15.92 -6.96 1.31
N ARG A 24 -14.72 -6.42 1.56
CA ARG A 24 -13.79 -6.94 2.57
C ARG A 24 -14.14 -6.52 3.99
N GLY A 25 -14.54 -5.26 4.19
CA GLY A 25 -14.73 -4.67 5.51
C GLY A 25 -13.50 -3.88 6.00
N PHE A 26 -13.73 -2.88 6.85
CA PHE A 26 -12.70 -2.02 7.44
C PHE A 26 -11.68 -2.82 8.26
N PHE A 27 -12.15 -3.67 9.18
CA PHE A 27 -11.27 -4.39 10.08
C PHE A 27 -10.30 -5.29 9.32
N LYS A 28 -10.77 -5.98 8.28
CA LYS A 28 -9.90 -6.85 7.48
C LYS A 28 -8.82 -6.07 6.74
N GLU A 29 -9.16 -4.87 6.30
CA GLU A 29 -8.24 -4.00 5.57
C GLU A 29 -7.16 -3.42 6.50
N VAL A 30 -7.56 -2.93 7.68
CA VAL A 30 -6.62 -2.44 8.70
C VAL A 30 -5.73 -3.56 9.21
N LEU A 31 -6.28 -4.74 9.53
CA LEU A 31 -5.48 -5.89 9.97
C LEU A 31 -4.50 -6.33 8.88
N SER A 32 -4.89 -6.27 7.61
CA SER A 32 -3.98 -6.58 6.50
C SER A 32 -2.80 -5.61 6.46
N LEU A 33 -3.02 -4.32 6.67
CA LEU A 33 -1.96 -3.31 6.69
C LEU A 33 -1.05 -3.49 7.92
N VAL A 34 -1.64 -3.66 9.10
CA VAL A 34 -0.90 -3.93 10.34
C VAL A 34 -0.05 -5.19 10.20
N THR A 35 -0.60 -6.26 9.61
CA THR A 35 0.13 -7.51 9.35
C THR A 35 1.31 -7.29 8.42
N TRP A 36 1.14 -6.46 7.38
CA TRP A 36 2.23 -6.16 6.45
C TRP A 36 3.35 -5.36 7.13
N VAL A 37 3.00 -4.33 7.91
CA VAL A 37 3.97 -3.55 8.71
C VAL A 37 4.69 -4.45 9.72
N ALA A 38 3.96 -5.30 10.43
CA ALA A 38 4.52 -6.26 11.37
C ALA A 38 5.46 -7.25 10.67
N ALA A 39 5.11 -7.75 9.48
CA ALA A 39 5.97 -8.65 8.71
C ALA A 39 7.28 -7.98 8.30
N VAL A 40 7.24 -6.73 7.85
CA VAL A 40 8.47 -5.95 7.56
C VAL A 40 9.30 -5.77 8.83
N PHE A 41 8.66 -5.37 9.93
CA PHE A 41 9.34 -5.17 11.22
C PHE A 41 10.02 -6.45 11.71
N VAL A 42 9.30 -7.58 11.71
CA VAL A 42 9.84 -8.89 12.11
C VAL A 42 10.98 -9.32 11.18
N ALA A 43 10.82 -9.17 9.87
CA ALA A 43 11.88 -9.52 8.92
C ALA A 43 13.14 -8.66 9.14
N TRP A 44 12.99 -7.36 9.39
CA TRP A 44 14.12 -6.48 9.67
C TRP A 44 14.80 -6.84 11.00
N THR A 45 14.04 -7.00 12.08
CA THR A 45 14.59 -7.24 13.42
C THR A 45 15.21 -8.63 13.55
N PHE A 46 14.58 -9.67 13.01
CA PHE A 46 14.98 -11.07 13.24
C PHE A 46 15.67 -11.72 12.03
N GLY A 47 15.70 -11.06 10.87
CA GLY A 47 16.32 -11.59 9.65
C GLY A 47 17.78 -11.99 9.83
N GLY A 48 18.56 -11.15 10.52
CA GLY A 48 19.96 -11.47 10.82
C GLY A 48 20.14 -12.69 11.71
N ALA A 49 19.31 -12.85 12.73
CA ALA A 49 19.37 -13.99 13.65
C ALA A 49 19.03 -15.31 12.94
N LEU A 50 18.01 -15.30 12.09
CA LEU A 50 17.63 -16.47 11.29
C LEU A 50 18.67 -16.77 10.19
N ALA A 51 19.28 -15.73 9.60
CA ALA A 51 20.31 -15.91 8.57
C ALA A 51 21.50 -16.74 9.07
N VAL A 52 21.88 -16.67 10.35
CA VAL A 52 22.97 -17.49 10.90
C VAL A 52 22.65 -18.99 10.80
N GLN A 53 21.38 -19.38 10.93
CA GLN A 53 20.94 -20.78 10.83
C GLN A 53 21.01 -21.33 9.40
N PHE A 54 21.11 -20.44 8.40
CA PHE A 54 21.19 -20.81 7.00
C PHE A 54 22.63 -20.83 6.45
N THR A 55 23.62 -20.75 7.34
CA THR A 55 25.05 -20.76 6.97
C THR A 55 25.47 -22.02 6.22
N GLU A 56 24.87 -23.16 6.55
CA GLU A 56 25.16 -24.46 5.90
C GLU A 56 24.44 -24.66 4.56
N TYR A 57 23.44 -23.84 4.25
CA TYR A 57 22.61 -23.97 3.03
C TYR A 57 22.99 -22.95 1.95
N PHE A 58 23.49 -21.78 2.34
CA PHE A 58 23.84 -20.70 1.40
C PHE A 58 25.20 -20.10 1.75
N ASP A 59 26.14 -20.22 0.81
CA ASP A 59 27.49 -19.65 0.93
C ASP A 59 27.49 -18.12 0.83
N THR A 60 26.61 -17.55 -0.01
CA THR A 60 26.55 -16.11 -0.24
C THR A 60 25.80 -15.38 0.89
N PRO A 61 26.45 -14.47 1.63
CA PRO A 61 25.83 -13.78 2.78
C PRO A 61 24.56 -13.00 2.41
N SER A 62 24.56 -12.34 1.25
CA SER A 62 23.42 -11.54 0.77
C SER A 62 22.19 -12.41 0.48
N ILE A 63 22.39 -13.58 -0.12
CA ILE A 63 21.30 -14.54 -0.42
C ILE A 63 20.74 -15.07 0.89
N ARG A 64 21.61 -15.43 1.84
CA ARG A 64 21.22 -15.94 3.14
C ARG A 64 20.34 -14.96 3.92
N MET A 65 20.74 -13.69 3.95
CA MET A 65 19.94 -12.62 4.57
C MET A 65 18.60 -12.43 3.85
N ALA A 66 18.60 -12.38 2.52
CA ALA A 66 17.39 -12.22 1.73
C ALA A 66 16.39 -13.37 1.97
N VAL A 67 16.87 -14.61 1.99
CA VAL A 67 16.05 -15.80 2.27
C VAL A 67 15.51 -15.78 3.70
N ALA A 68 16.35 -15.46 4.70
CA ALA A 68 15.91 -15.37 6.09
C ALA A 68 14.81 -14.31 6.29
N CYS A 69 15.03 -13.10 5.79
CA CYS A 69 14.02 -12.04 5.82
C CYS A 69 12.75 -12.48 5.08
N GLY A 70 12.88 -13.10 3.90
CA GLY A 70 11.76 -13.60 3.10
C GLY A 70 10.94 -14.66 3.83
N VAL A 71 11.58 -15.62 4.48
CA VAL A 71 10.92 -16.66 5.28
C VAL A 71 10.16 -16.05 6.44
N LEU A 72 10.78 -15.15 7.22
CA LEU A 72 10.12 -14.48 8.33
C LEU A 72 8.96 -13.61 7.88
N PHE A 73 9.13 -12.89 6.77
CA PHE A 73 8.09 -12.06 6.18
C PHE A 73 6.87 -12.92 5.81
N VAL A 74 7.06 -13.99 5.04
CA VAL A 74 5.98 -14.89 4.61
C VAL A 74 5.34 -15.59 5.80
N ALA A 75 6.13 -16.08 6.76
CA ALA A 75 5.61 -16.72 7.97
C ALA A 75 4.73 -15.75 8.78
N THR A 76 5.16 -14.49 8.93
CA THR A 76 4.38 -13.47 9.64
C THR A 76 3.08 -13.14 8.89
N LEU A 77 3.13 -13.03 7.57
CA LEU A 77 1.92 -12.84 6.75
C LEU A 77 0.94 -14.02 6.87
N MET A 78 1.43 -15.26 6.92
CA MET A 78 0.58 -16.44 7.15
C MET A 78 -0.13 -16.37 8.49
N VAL A 79 0.61 -16.07 9.57
CA VAL A 79 0.04 -15.94 10.92
C VAL A 79 -0.97 -14.80 10.97
N GLY A 80 -0.61 -13.61 10.47
CA GLY A 80 -1.53 -12.48 10.45
C GLY A 80 -2.75 -12.71 9.56
N GLY A 81 -2.62 -13.48 8.47
CA GLY A 81 -3.74 -13.93 7.65
C GLY A 81 -4.72 -14.82 8.41
N LEU A 82 -4.22 -15.71 9.27
CA LEU A 82 -5.06 -16.53 10.15
C LEU A 82 -5.79 -15.66 11.19
N VAL A 83 -5.08 -14.72 11.82
CA VAL A 83 -5.69 -13.75 12.75
C VAL A 83 -6.79 -12.94 12.05
N ASN A 84 -6.55 -12.51 10.82
CA ASN A 84 -7.53 -11.77 10.03
C ASN A 84 -8.81 -12.57 9.75
N ARG A 85 -8.70 -13.90 9.53
CA ARG A 85 -9.89 -14.76 9.40
C ARG A 85 -10.70 -14.80 10.69
N ILE A 86 -10.04 -15.04 11.83
CA ILE A 86 -10.69 -15.12 13.14
C ILE A 86 -11.40 -13.80 13.47
N VAL A 87 -10.71 -12.67 13.30
CA VAL A 87 -11.31 -11.34 13.54
C VAL A 87 -12.46 -11.08 12.58
N GLY A 88 -12.34 -11.49 11.32
CA GLY A 88 -13.41 -11.41 10.34
C GLY A 88 -14.66 -12.20 10.73
N GLU A 89 -14.51 -13.34 11.40
CA GLU A 89 -15.64 -14.12 11.94
C GLU A 89 -16.24 -13.46 13.19
N LEU A 90 -15.40 -12.91 14.08
CA LEU A 90 -15.87 -12.17 15.25
C LEU A 90 -16.72 -10.96 14.87
N VAL A 91 -16.29 -10.17 13.87
CA VAL A 91 -17.06 -9.00 13.37
C VAL A 91 -18.40 -9.43 12.77
N GLN A 92 -18.47 -10.60 12.14
CA GLN A 92 -19.73 -11.15 11.64
C GLN A 92 -20.63 -11.61 12.79
N ALA A 93 -20.05 -12.26 13.81
CA ALA A 93 -20.77 -12.73 14.99
C ALA A 93 -21.37 -11.59 15.83
N THR A 94 -20.74 -10.42 15.87
CA THR A 94 -21.30 -9.23 16.57
C THR A 94 -22.46 -8.57 15.83
N GLY A 95 -22.76 -8.97 14.58
CA GLY A 95 -23.79 -8.34 13.77
C GLY A 95 -23.43 -6.95 13.21
N LEU A 96 -22.22 -6.44 13.49
CA LEU A 96 -21.74 -5.13 13.04
C LEU A 96 -21.19 -5.14 11.61
N SER A 97 -21.42 -6.22 10.84
CA SER A 97 -20.90 -6.36 9.48
C SER A 97 -21.37 -5.24 8.54
N GLY A 98 -22.53 -4.62 8.76
CA GLY A 98 -22.99 -3.49 7.95
C GLY A 98 -22.10 -2.26 8.12
N THR A 99 -21.89 -1.83 9.38
CA THR A 99 -21.05 -0.67 9.72
C THR A 99 -19.60 -0.90 9.31
N ASP A 100 -19.05 -2.10 9.54
CA ASP A 100 -17.69 -2.47 9.12
C ASP A 100 -17.48 -2.30 7.60
N ARG A 101 -18.47 -2.66 6.78
CA ARG A 101 -18.39 -2.50 5.32
C ARG A 101 -18.45 -1.03 4.90
N VAL A 102 -19.31 -0.21 5.52
CA VAL A 102 -19.41 1.23 5.22
C VAL A 102 -18.11 1.95 5.59
N LEU A 103 -17.56 1.68 6.79
CA LEU A 103 -16.24 2.18 7.17
C LEU A 103 -15.16 1.67 6.22
N GLY A 104 -15.29 0.42 5.75
CA GLY A 104 -14.42 -0.17 4.75
C GLY A 104 -14.44 0.61 3.44
N MET A 105 -15.62 1.03 2.97
CA MET A 105 -15.74 1.87 1.77
C MET A 105 -15.00 3.20 1.93
N ALA A 106 -15.18 3.90 3.05
CA ALA A 106 -14.51 5.17 3.32
C ALA A 106 -12.98 4.98 3.35
N PHE A 107 -12.51 3.95 4.05
CA PHE A 107 -11.10 3.59 4.10
C PHE A 107 -10.54 3.22 2.72
N GLY A 108 -11.28 2.44 1.95
CA GLY A 108 -10.96 2.08 0.57
C GLY A 108 -10.89 3.28 -0.37
N GLY A 109 -11.78 4.25 -0.19
CA GLY A 109 -11.74 5.52 -0.93
C GLY A 109 -10.46 6.30 -0.63
N LEU A 110 -10.11 6.46 0.66
CA LEU A 110 -8.85 7.09 1.08
C LEU A 110 -7.63 6.36 0.50
N ARG A 111 -7.58 5.03 0.61
CA ARG A 111 -6.54 4.20 0.01
C ARG A 111 -6.47 4.40 -1.51
N GLY A 112 -7.62 4.47 -2.17
CA GLY A 112 -7.73 4.74 -3.60
C GLY A 112 -7.14 6.09 -3.97
N CYS A 113 -7.40 7.14 -3.19
CA CYS A 113 -6.78 8.46 -3.37
C CYS A 113 -5.26 8.39 -3.24
N VAL A 114 -4.74 7.68 -2.23
CA VAL A 114 -3.29 7.48 -2.07
C VAL A 114 -2.69 6.76 -3.28
N LEU A 115 -3.36 5.71 -3.79
CA LEU A 115 -2.91 5.02 -5.01
C LEU A 115 -2.90 5.96 -6.22
N VAL A 116 -3.89 6.85 -6.35
CA VAL A 116 -3.91 7.87 -7.40
C VAL A 116 -2.73 8.83 -7.27
N VAL A 117 -2.43 9.33 -6.05
CA VAL A 117 -1.27 10.21 -5.82
C VAL A 117 0.01 9.54 -6.29
N VAL A 118 0.21 8.26 -5.94
CA VAL A 118 1.38 7.49 -6.39
C VAL A 118 1.40 7.34 -7.91
N LEU A 119 0.27 6.99 -8.54
CA LEU A 119 0.17 6.85 -9.99
C LEU A 119 0.47 8.16 -10.73
N VAL A 120 -0.11 9.27 -10.28
CA VAL A 120 0.14 10.61 -10.84
C VAL A 120 1.60 10.99 -10.64
N GLY A 121 2.16 10.79 -9.45
CA GLY A 121 3.58 11.01 -9.18
C GLY A 121 4.48 10.21 -10.12
N LEU A 122 4.14 8.95 -10.40
CA LEU A 122 4.88 8.13 -11.38
C LEU A 122 4.71 8.63 -12.82
N MET A 123 3.53 9.12 -13.18
CA MET A 123 3.24 9.68 -14.50
C MET A 123 4.00 10.99 -14.78
N THR A 124 4.39 11.75 -13.76
CA THR A 124 5.24 12.95 -13.97
C THR A 124 6.64 12.63 -14.48
N PHE A 125 7.10 11.38 -14.36
CA PHE A 125 8.36 10.94 -14.99
C PHE A 125 8.21 10.67 -16.50
N ALA A 126 6.97 10.57 -17.00
CA ALA A 126 6.69 10.43 -18.42
C ALA A 126 6.36 11.80 -19.04
N PRO A 127 6.68 12.04 -20.34
CA PRO A 127 6.43 13.32 -21.01
C PRO A 127 4.95 13.49 -21.40
N LEU A 128 4.04 13.43 -20.42
CA LEU A 128 2.59 13.50 -20.61
C LEU A 128 2.03 14.93 -20.59
N GLU A 129 2.84 15.93 -20.21
CA GLU A 129 2.43 17.33 -20.07
C GLU A 129 1.92 17.97 -21.38
N GLN A 130 2.34 17.41 -22.53
CA GLN A 130 1.95 17.87 -23.86
C GLN A 130 0.62 17.29 -24.31
N ASP A 131 0.07 16.31 -23.59
CA ASP A 131 -1.21 15.69 -23.94
C ASP A 131 -2.38 16.59 -23.54
N SER A 132 -3.30 16.79 -24.48
CA SER A 132 -4.59 17.45 -24.26
C SER A 132 -5.37 16.86 -23.08
N ALA A 133 -5.24 15.55 -22.81
CA ALA A 133 -5.91 14.92 -21.67
C ALA A 133 -5.31 15.32 -20.32
N TRP A 134 -4.01 15.60 -20.27
CA TRP A 134 -3.33 16.09 -19.07
C TRP A 134 -3.77 17.52 -18.74
N GLN A 135 -3.80 18.39 -19.74
CA GLN A 135 -4.12 19.82 -19.56
C GLN A 135 -5.60 20.07 -19.26
N ASN A 136 -6.51 19.25 -19.82
CA ASN A 136 -7.96 19.43 -19.65
C ASN A 136 -8.56 18.64 -18.48
N SER A 137 -7.75 17.88 -17.73
CA SER A 137 -8.26 17.07 -16.61
C SER A 137 -8.71 17.95 -15.44
N VAL A 138 -9.90 17.65 -14.90
CA VAL A 138 -10.52 18.39 -13.80
C VAL A 138 -9.99 17.91 -12.44
N LEU A 139 -9.75 16.60 -12.31
CA LEU A 139 -9.32 15.97 -11.06
C LEU A 139 -7.80 16.01 -10.88
N LEU A 140 -7.03 15.94 -11.95
CA LEU A 140 -5.57 15.84 -11.91
C LEU A 140 -4.89 16.97 -11.12
N PRO A 141 -5.25 18.26 -11.25
CA PRO A 141 -4.58 19.33 -10.50
C PRO A 141 -4.62 19.15 -8.98
N HIS A 142 -5.71 18.60 -8.44
CA HIS A 142 -5.86 18.37 -7.00
C HIS A 142 -4.92 17.27 -6.50
N PHE A 143 -4.69 16.23 -7.30
CA PHE A 143 -3.77 15.14 -6.97
C PHE A 143 -2.31 15.50 -7.24
N LEU A 144 -2.03 16.39 -8.20
CA LEU A 144 -0.68 16.90 -8.46
C LEU A 144 -0.13 17.67 -7.26
N ILE A 145 -0.93 18.54 -6.64
CA ILE A 145 -0.51 19.27 -5.42
C ILE A 145 -0.08 18.29 -4.31
N LEU A 146 -0.87 17.23 -4.11
CA LEU A 146 -0.56 16.19 -3.11
C LEU A 146 0.68 15.37 -3.50
N ALA A 147 0.86 15.08 -4.79
CA ALA A 147 2.02 14.35 -5.30
C ALA A 147 3.31 15.16 -5.15
N ASP A 148 3.28 16.45 -5.48
CA ASP A 148 4.43 17.36 -5.36
C ASP A 148 4.83 17.54 -3.89
N TRP A 149 3.86 17.79 -3.00
CA TRP A 149 4.12 17.84 -1.56
C TRP A 149 4.73 16.52 -1.03
N SER A 150 4.23 15.38 -1.51
CA SER A 150 4.78 14.06 -1.15
C SER A 150 6.22 13.90 -1.65
N LYS A 151 6.52 14.35 -2.86
CA LYS A 151 7.86 14.26 -3.46
C LYS A 151 8.86 15.14 -2.71
N GLU A 152 8.48 16.36 -2.37
CA GLU A 152 9.30 17.28 -1.56
C GLU A 152 9.58 16.70 -0.19
N THR A 153 8.56 16.17 0.49
CA THR A 153 8.72 15.57 1.82
C THR A 153 9.67 14.38 1.78
N VAL A 154 9.52 13.49 0.79
CA VAL A 154 10.42 12.35 0.60
C VAL A 154 11.85 12.84 0.33
N MET A 155 12.04 13.82 -0.55
CA MET A 155 13.37 14.38 -0.83
C MET A 155 14.00 15.07 0.38
N GLN A 156 13.22 15.72 1.23
CA GLN A 156 13.74 16.32 2.47
C GLN A 156 14.21 15.27 3.48
N ILE A 157 13.51 14.14 3.58
CA ILE A 157 13.86 13.07 4.53
C ILE A 157 15.03 12.22 3.99
N VAL A 158 14.97 11.86 2.70
CA VAL A 158 15.90 10.91 2.07
C VAL A 158 17.12 11.62 1.50
N GLY A 159 16.99 12.87 1.03
CA GLY A 159 18.09 13.65 0.44
C GLY A 159 19.35 13.71 1.32
N PRO A 160 19.24 13.97 2.63
CA PRO A 160 20.38 13.94 3.53
C PRO A 160 21.05 12.55 3.65
N LEU A 161 20.29 11.46 3.51
CA LEU A 161 20.78 10.08 3.60
C LEU A 161 21.45 9.60 2.31
N LEU A 162 21.11 10.19 1.16
CA LEU A 162 21.74 9.88 -0.12
C LEU A 162 23.07 10.63 -0.32
N GLN A 163 23.33 11.66 0.48
CA GLN A 163 24.56 12.47 0.44
C GLN A 163 25.61 12.02 1.49
N SER A 164 25.29 11.03 2.33
CA SER A 164 26.18 10.42 3.33
C SER A 164 26.69 9.06 2.88
#